data_AF-A0A7C3E556-F1
#
_entry.id   AF-A0A7C3E556-F1
#
_cell.length_a   1.000
_cell.length_b   1.000
_cell.length_c   1.000
_cell.angle_alpha   90.00
_cell.angle_beta   90.00
_cell.angle_gamma   90.00
#
_symmetry.space_group_name_H-M   'P 1'
#
loop_
_entity.id
_entity.type
_entity.pdbx_description
1 polymer ?
#
loop_
_entity_poly.entity_id
_entity_poly.type
_entity_poly.pdbx_seq_one_letter_code
_entity_poly.pdbx_strand_id
1 'polypeptide(L)'
;MRSLSVFLLFKLISVLMMQGQNFWYEPNPKGMVFIPQGSLTRENDTSRTTLPAFWMSQEITNSEYRAFTDFASANPDFVLKWKKWDPQTKTYSDQNVVIAEIYNEICVDSLALSKEYEAGSDLYKTYQNYFTDPRFNKYPVVGVSFHGAYYYCIWRTLMERKNESSIQDYRIPYDLEWEYAASLVSPSKRAETGKIMPADYYKHAKNLLCNISGNVSEWVYRSDIQESDKPVRGNHWKNAAVPHQDAETKSGLTGFRVVRSYGRNKF
;
A
#
# COMPACT_ATOMS: atom_id res chain seq x y z
N MET A 1 -25.79 53.29 24.47
CA MET A 1 -24.90 53.35 23.28
C MET A 1 -23.47 53.10 23.71
N ARG A 2 -22.97 51.87 23.56
CA ARG A 2 -21.57 51.48 23.66
C ARG A 2 -21.29 50.66 22.41
N SER A 3 -20.43 51.14 21.50
CA SER A 3 -20.19 50.49 20.22
C SER A 3 -19.24 49.31 20.40
N LEU A 4 -19.73 48.11 20.10
CA LEU A 4 -18.92 46.97 19.68
C LEU A 4 -18.03 47.40 18.50
N SER A 5 -16.72 47.20 18.58
CA SER A 5 -15.85 46.89 17.42
C SER A 5 -14.40 46.71 17.87
N VAL A 6 -14.11 45.57 18.52
CA VAL A 6 -12.74 45.03 18.64
C VAL A 6 -12.83 43.52 18.47
N PHE A 7 -13.29 43.04 17.32
CA PHE A 7 -13.22 41.62 16.94
C PHE A 7 -13.41 41.45 15.41
N LEU A 8 -12.62 42.16 14.61
CA LEU A 8 -12.57 41.96 13.15
C LEU A 8 -11.30 42.56 12.55
N LEU A 9 -10.13 42.15 13.06
CA LEU A 9 -8.85 42.50 12.43
C LEU A 9 -7.87 41.32 12.36
N PHE A 10 -8.39 40.12 12.11
CA PHE A 10 -7.59 38.92 11.77
C PHE A 10 -8.30 38.04 10.73
N LYS A 11 -9.01 38.66 9.77
CA LYS A 11 -9.63 37.94 8.64
C LYS A 11 -9.44 38.57 7.26
N LEU A 12 -8.55 39.55 7.13
CA LEU A 12 -8.16 40.14 5.84
C LEU A 12 -6.63 40.26 5.74
N ILE A 13 -5.96 39.11 5.70
CA ILE A 13 -4.70 38.97 4.94
C ILE A 13 -4.93 37.80 3.99
N SER A 14 -5.92 37.95 3.15
CA SER A 14 -6.08 37.16 1.93
C SER A 14 -6.44 38.19 0.87
N VAL A 15 -5.79 38.06 -0.29
CA VAL A 15 -5.90 38.96 -1.45
C VAL A 15 -4.98 40.19 -1.39
N LEU A 16 -3.69 39.98 -1.64
CA LEU A 16 -2.92 40.87 -2.53
C LEU A 16 -1.64 40.16 -3.03
N MET A 17 -1.64 39.85 -4.33
CA MET A 17 -0.49 39.62 -5.23
C MET A 17 0.46 38.44 -4.94
N MET A 18 0.17 37.28 -5.52
CA MET A 18 1.20 36.40 -6.09
C MET A 18 0.70 35.89 -7.45
N GLN A 19 1.02 36.63 -8.51
CA GLN A 19 1.07 36.04 -9.85
C GLN A 19 2.27 35.10 -9.91
N GLY A 20 2.05 33.87 -10.41
CA GLY A 20 3.12 32.96 -10.82
C GLY A 20 3.42 31.83 -9.83
N GLN A 21 2.50 30.87 -9.71
CA GLN A 21 2.69 29.40 -9.74
C GLN A 21 1.43 28.78 -9.15
N ASN A 22 0.57 28.15 -9.96
CA ASN A 22 -0.51 27.33 -9.42
C ASN A 22 0.13 26.17 -8.64
N PHE A 23 0.11 26.23 -7.31
CA PHE A 23 0.52 25.12 -6.46
C PHE A 23 -0.55 24.03 -6.59
N TRP A 24 -0.35 23.10 -7.52
CA TRP A 24 -1.17 21.90 -7.58
C TRP A 24 -0.81 20.99 -6.40
N TYR A 25 -1.82 20.68 -5.60
CA TYR A 25 -1.75 19.71 -4.51
C TYR A 25 -2.49 18.46 -4.94
N GLU A 26 -1.90 17.30 -4.67
CA GLU A 26 -2.53 16.03 -4.96
C GLU A 26 -3.81 15.86 -4.14
N PRO A 27 -4.95 15.50 -4.77
CA PRO A 27 -6.17 15.22 -4.02
C PRO A 27 -5.93 14.05 -3.07
N ASN A 28 -6.62 14.07 -1.91
CA ASN A 28 -6.54 12.96 -0.95
C ASN A 28 -6.92 11.65 -1.64
N PRO A 29 -5.99 10.69 -1.82
CA PRO A 29 -6.30 9.43 -2.45
C PRO A 29 -7.32 8.67 -1.63
N LYS A 30 -8.39 8.21 -2.28
CA LYS A 30 -9.51 7.55 -1.61
C LYS A 30 -9.02 6.36 -0.77
N GLY A 31 -9.36 6.36 0.52
CA GLY A 31 -9.06 5.27 1.44
C GLY A 31 -7.60 5.21 1.92
N MET A 32 -6.81 6.25 1.68
CA MET A 32 -5.43 6.35 2.18
C MET A 32 -5.31 7.32 3.34
N VAL A 33 -4.27 7.13 4.14
CA VAL A 33 -3.96 7.88 5.34
C VAL A 33 -2.73 8.73 5.07
N PHE A 34 -2.76 9.98 5.51
CA PHE A 34 -1.62 10.88 5.43
C PHE A 34 -0.57 10.49 6.47
N ILE A 35 0.64 10.21 6.01
CA ILE A 35 1.83 9.98 6.83
C ILE A 35 2.70 11.24 6.75
N PRO A 36 2.87 11.97 7.87
CA PRO A 36 3.59 13.24 7.87
C PRO A 36 5.08 13.03 7.57
N GLN A 37 5.73 14.07 7.05
CA GLN A 37 7.18 14.08 6.95
C GLN A 37 7.81 13.92 8.34
N GLY A 38 8.90 13.17 8.41
CA GLY A 38 9.66 13.04 9.63
C GLY A 38 10.97 12.33 9.39
N SER A 39 11.47 11.70 10.45
CA SER A 39 12.77 11.04 10.42
C SER A 39 12.74 9.79 11.26
N LEU A 40 13.47 8.76 10.80
CA LEU A 40 13.69 7.53 11.52
C LEU A 40 15.18 7.33 11.74
N THR A 41 15.54 6.83 12.92
CA THR A 41 16.87 6.30 13.23
C THR A 41 16.67 4.81 13.51
N ARG A 42 17.29 3.95 12.71
CA ARG A 42 17.15 2.50 12.85
C ARG A 42 18.08 2.00 13.96
N GLU A 43 17.71 0.97 14.71
CA GLU A 43 18.49 0.53 15.88
C GLU A 43 19.96 0.16 15.56
N ASN A 44 20.22 -0.32 14.34
CA ASN A 44 21.55 -0.71 13.86
C ASN A 44 22.23 0.35 12.98
N ASP A 45 21.62 1.51 12.80
CA ASP A 45 22.14 2.60 11.97
C ASP A 45 22.01 3.93 12.73
N THR A 46 23.14 4.51 13.12
CA THR A 46 23.16 5.79 13.83
C THR A 46 22.77 6.96 12.93
N SER A 47 22.66 6.75 11.61
CA SER A 47 22.24 7.79 10.68
C SER A 47 20.73 8.02 10.74
N ARG A 48 20.37 9.30 10.87
CA ARG A 48 18.98 9.76 10.85
C ARG A 48 18.55 9.96 9.40
N THR A 49 17.64 9.13 8.91
CA THR A 49 17.08 9.29 7.56
C THR A 49 15.79 10.11 7.63
N THR A 50 15.68 11.14 6.78
CA THR A 50 14.47 11.97 6.65
C THR A 50 13.60 11.42 5.53
N LEU A 51 12.32 11.20 5.82
CA LEU A 51 11.32 10.78 4.84
C LEU A 51 10.37 11.94 4.53
N PRO A 52 10.10 12.24 3.25
CA PRO A 52 9.02 13.16 2.90
C PRO A 52 7.68 12.61 3.36
N ALA A 53 6.65 13.45 3.38
CA ALA A 53 5.30 12.96 3.63
C ALA A 53 4.84 12.05 2.47
N PHE A 54 3.89 11.16 2.75
CA PHE A 54 3.27 10.30 1.75
C PHE A 54 1.89 9.84 2.21
N TRP A 55 1.11 9.30 1.29
CA TRP A 55 -0.14 8.59 1.55
C TRP A 55 0.14 7.10 1.70
N MET A 56 -0.51 6.43 2.64
CA MET A 56 -0.44 4.98 2.82
C MET A 56 -1.83 4.38 2.97
N SER A 57 -2.13 3.29 2.28
CA SER A 57 -3.41 2.58 2.43
C SER A 57 -3.45 1.73 3.70
N GLN A 58 -4.65 1.26 4.04
CA GLN A 58 -4.77 0.02 4.81
C GLN A 58 -4.28 -1.17 3.97
N GLU A 59 -4.30 -2.38 4.53
CA GLU A 59 -4.04 -3.60 3.75
C GLU A 59 -5.01 -3.67 2.56
N ILE A 60 -4.50 -3.98 1.36
CA ILE A 60 -5.34 -4.12 0.17
C ILE A 60 -6.30 -5.28 0.38
N THR A 61 -7.59 -5.05 0.16
CA THR A 61 -8.62 -6.06 0.41
C THR A 61 -8.81 -7.03 -0.76
N ASN A 62 -9.42 -8.18 -0.50
CA ASN A 62 -9.84 -9.13 -1.54
C ASN A 62 -10.69 -8.45 -2.61
N SER A 63 -11.64 -7.58 -2.23
CA SER A 63 -12.50 -6.89 -3.21
C SER A 63 -11.73 -5.92 -4.11
N GLU A 64 -10.74 -5.22 -3.57
CA GLU A 64 -9.89 -4.31 -4.34
C GLU A 64 -8.99 -5.07 -5.31
N TYR A 65 -8.31 -6.13 -4.85
CA TYR A 65 -7.44 -6.92 -5.72
C TYR A 65 -8.25 -7.73 -6.76
N ARG A 66 -9.47 -8.17 -6.41
CA ARG A 66 -10.35 -8.84 -7.37
C ARG A 66 -10.75 -7.95 -8.53
N ALA A 67 -10.99 -6.66 -8.29
CA ALA A 67 -11.25 -5.71 -9.37
C ALA A 67 -10.09 -5.69 -10.38
N PHE A 68 -8.85 -5.87 -9.92
CA PHE A 68 -7.68 -6.00 -10.80
C PHE A 68 -7.66 -7.35 -11.53
N THR A 69 -7.87 -8.48 -10.85
CA THR A 69 -7.87 -9.80 -11.50
C THR A 69 -9.00 -9.93 -12.53
N ASP A 70 -10.18 -9.41 -12.23
CA ASP A 70 -11.34 -9.41 -13.12
C ASP A 70 -11.06 -8.53 -14.35
N PHE A 71 -10.44 -7.35 -14.14
CA PHE A 71 -9.98 -6.51 -15.24
C PHE A 71 -8.96 -7.23 -16.11
N ALA A 72 -7.95 -7.86 -15.51
CA ALA A 72 -6.90 -8.57 -16.23
C ALA A 72 -7.46 -9.72 -17.07
N SER A 73 -8.39 -10.51 -16.49
CA SER A 73 -9.06 -11.60 -17.20
C SER A 73 -9.90 -11.10 -18.38
N ALA A 74 -10.59 -9.98 -18.21
CA ALA A 74 -11.42 -9.39 -19.27
C ALA A 74 -10.62 -8.63 -20.35
N ASN A 75 -9.38 -8.26 -20.07
CA ASN A 75 -8.55 -7.42 -20.96
C ASN A 75 -7.12 -7.99 -21.12
N PRO A 76 -6.96 -9.20 -21.67
CA PRO A 76 -5.65 -9.86 -21.78
C PRO A 76 -4.64 -9.06 -22.62
N ASP A 77 -5.11 -8.33 -23.64
CA ASP A 77 -4.25 -7.52 -24.53
C ASP A 77 -3.98 -6.11 -23.98
N PHE A 78 -4.48 -5.78 -22.79
CA PHE A 78 -4.22 -4.47 -22.19
C PHE A 78 -2.74 -4.33 -21.85
N VAL A 79 -2.16 -3.19 -22.22
CA VAL A 79 -0.75 -2.89 -21.96
C VAL A 79 -0.64 -2.04 -20.70
N LEU A 80 -0.06 -2.62 -19.65
CA LEU A 80 0.40 -1.84 -18.49
C LEU A 80 1.61 -1.01 -18.91
N LYS A 81 1.63 0.28 -18.56
CA LYS A 81 2.72 1.21 -18.88
C LYS A 81 3.11 2.02 -17.65
N TRP A 82 4.41 2.16 -17.41
CA TRP A 82 4.95 2.96 -16.31
C TRP A 82 6.34 3.47 -16.64
N LYS A 83 6.86 4.37 -15.80
CA LYS A 83 8.25 4.85 -15.90
C LYS A 83 9.09 4.23 -14.80
N LYS A 84 10.25 3.69 -15.15
CA LYS A 84 11.23 3.16 -14.19
C LYS A 84 12.40 4.12 -14.07
N TRP A 85 12.71 4.52 -12.84
CA TRP A 85 13.90 5.31 -12.55
C TRP A 85 15.14 4.42 -12.53
N ASP A 86 16.18 4.81 -13.26
CA ASP A 86 17.50 4.21 -13.19
C ASP A 86 18.44 5.12 -12.37
N PRO A 87 18.90 4.67 -11.19
CA PRO A 87 19.78 5.47 -10.34
C PRO A 87 21.18 5.68 -10.93
N GLN A 88 21.66 4.81 -11.82
CA GLN A 88 22.99 4.92 -12.42
C GLN A 88 23.01 6.02 -13.48
N THR A 89 22.04 5.99 -14.40
CA THR A 89 21.93 6.99 -15.47
C THR A 89 21.20 8.26 -15.03
N LYS A 90 20.49 8.21 -13.89
CA LYS A 90 19.60 9.29 -13.41
C LYS A 90 18.55 9.68 -14.44
N THR A 91 17.99 8.69 -15.11
CA THR A 91 16.94 8.88 -16.13
C THR A 91 15.76 7.97 -15.87
N TYR A 92 14.62 8.31 -16.48
CA TYR A 92 13.46 7.44 -16.53
C TYR A 92 13.44 6.70 -17.86
N SER A 93 13.18 5.40 -17.82
CA SER A 93 12.88 4.58 -18.98
C SER A 93 11.39 4.23 -19.01
N ASP A 94 10.80 4.26 -20.21
CA ASP A 94 9.44 3.78 -20.40
C ASP A 94 9.44 2.25 -20.31
N GLN A 95 8.46 1.71 -19.58
CA GLN A 95 8.24 0.28 -19.42
C GLN A 95 6.83 -0.04 -19.89
N ASN A 96 6.68 -1.22 -20.47
CA ASN A 96 5.38 -1.74 -20.85
C ASN A 96 5.38 -3.27 -20.79
N VAL A 97 4.21 -3.83 -20.48
CA VAL A 97 3.98 -5.28 -20.50
C VAL A 97 2.52 -5.55 -20.84
N VAL A 98 2.26 -6.61 -21.61
CA VAL A 98 0.90 -7.04 -21.95
C VAL A 98 0.37 -7.91 -20.81
N ILE A 99 -0.87 -7.70 -20.38
CA ILE A 99 -1.46 -8.47 -19.25
C ILE A 99 -1.36 -9.98 -19.44
N ALA A 100 -1.58 -10.48 -20.67
CA ALA A 100 -1.48 -11.91 -20.98
C ALA A 100 -0.11 -12.52 -20.66
N GLU A 101 0.97 -11.74 -20.79
CA GLU A 101 2.36 -12.19 -20.55
C GLU A 101 2.63 -12.42 -19.05
N ILE A 102 1.94 -11.66 -18.19
CA ILE A 102 2.13 -11.65 -16.73
C ILE A 102 0.92 -12.18 -15.97
N TYR A 103 -0.05 -12.79 -16.67
CA TYR A 103 -1.33 -13.19 -16.07
C TYR A 103 -1.14 -14.17 -14.89
N ASN A 104 -0.13 -15.04 -14.99
CA ASN A 104 0.21 -15.96 -13.91
C ASN A 104 0.72 -15.22 -12.67
N GLU A 105 1.46 -14.12 -12.81
CA GLU A 105 1.95 -13.30 -11.69
C GLU A 105 0.79 -12.54 -11.02
N ILE A 106 -0.19 -12.07 -11.82
CA ILE A 106 -1.39 -11.36 -11.34
C ILE A 106 -2.31 -12.28 -10.52
N CYS A 107 -2.49 -13.53 -10.96
CA CYS A 107 -3.42 -14.48 -10.33
C CYS A 107 -3.09 -14.76 -8.86
N VAL A 108 -4.12 -14.90 -8.04
CA VAL A 108 -4.01 -15.33 -6.64
C VAL A 108 -3.92 -16.86 -6.56
N ASP A 109 -3.06 -17.43 -5.69
CA ASP A 109 -3.25 -18.83 -5.26
C ASP A 109 -4.48 -18.86 -4.34
N SER A 110 -5.63 -19.24 -4.90
CA SER A 110 -6.92 -19.23 -4.21
C SER A 110 -6.97 -20.13 -2.98
N LEU A 111 -6.07 -21.11 -2.88
CA LEU A 111 -5.98 -22.04 -1.77
C LEU A 111 -4.91 -21.65 -0.74
N ALA A 112 -4.10 -20.61 -1.01
CA ALA A 112 -2.97 -20.22 -0.17
C ALA A 112 -3.35 -20.10 1.30
N LEU A 113 -4.45 -19.41 1.61
CA LEU A 113 -4.92 -19.27 2.99
C LEU A 113 -5.42 -20.60 3.57
N SER A 114 -6.18 -21.40 2.82
CA SER A 114 -6.69 -22.67 3.33
C SER A 114 -5.57 -23.65 3.69
N LYS A 115 -4.49 -23.67 2.90
CA LYS A 115 -3.29 -24.51 3.11
C LYS A 115 -2.52 -24.16 4.39
N GLU A 116 -2.82 -23.02 5.01
CA GLU A 116 -2.30 -22.66 6.33
C GLU A 116 -2.93 -23.45 7.48
N TYR A 117 -3.96 -24.25 7.20
CA TYR A 117 -4.71 -25.04 8.16
C TYR A 117 -4.67 -26.53 7.81
N GLU A 118 -4.88 -27.39 8.81
CA GLU A 118 -4.92 -28.83 8.63
C GLU A 118 -5.98 -29.22 7.58
N ALA A 119 -5.59 -30.06 6.62
CA ALA A 119 -6.47 -30.51 5.54
C ALA A 119 -7.73 -31.18 6.11
N GLY A 120 -8.90 -30.70 5.69
CA GLY A 120 -10.19 -31.22 6.16
C GLY A 120 -10.75 -30.56 7.43
N SER A 121 -9.97 -29.73 8.13
CA SER A 121 -10.46 -28.93 9.26
C SER A 121 -11.54 -27.92 8.85
N ASP A 122 -12.32 -27.44 9.81
CA ASP A 122 -13.36 -26.42 9.55
C ASP A 122 -12.76 -25.12 9.00
N LEU A 123 -11.58 -24.72 9.48
CA LEU A 123 -10.88 -23.53 8.99
C LEU A 123 -10.35 -23.74 7.56
N TYR A 124 -9.79 -24.91 7.25
CA TYR A 124 -9.40 -25.25 5.89
C TYR A 124 -10.58 -25.08 4.93
N LYS A 125 -11.72 -25.73 5.23
CA LYS A 125 -12.95 -25.66 4.42
C LYS A 125 -13.49 -24.24 4.29
N THR A 126 -13.47 -23.49 5.40
CA THR A 126 -13.95 -22.10 5.44
C THR A 126 -13.17 -21.19 4.50
N TYR A 127 -11.88 -21.42 4.33
CA TYR A 127 -10.99 -20.55 3.56
C TYR A 127 -10.65 -21.05 2.14
N GLN A 128 -11.20 -22.17 1.67
CA GLN A 128 -10.92 -22.69 0.32
C GLN A 128 -11.34 -21.73 -0.80
N ASN A 129 -12.39 -20.94 -0.56
CA ASN A 129 -12.87 -19.89 -1.46
C ASN A 129 -12.60 -18.50 -0.90
N TYR A 130 -11.60 -18.35 -0.01
CA TYR A 130 -11.33 -17.10 0.70
C TYR A 130 -11.24 -15.90 -0.22
N PHE A 131 -10.48 -16.03 -1.31
CA PHE A 131 -10.34 -14.94 -2.25
C PHE A 131 -11.70 -14.58 -2.81
N THR A 132 -12.51 -15.50 -3.35
CA THR A 132 -13.72 -15.22 -4.14
C THR A 132 -15.01 -15.03 -3.34
N ASP A 133 -15.07 -15.46 -2.08
CA ASP A 133 -16.28 -15.38 -1.27
C ASP A 133 -16.58 -13.94 -0.80
N PRO A 134 -17.79 -13.40 -1.04
CA PRO A 134 -18.16 -12.05 -0.63
C PRO A 134 -18.02 -11.76 0.87
N ARG A 135 -18.10 -12.79 1.73
CA ARG A 135 -17.91 -12.66 3.19
C ARG A 135 -16.51 -12.14 3.55
N PHE A 136 -15.52 -12.40 2.69
CA PHE A 136 -14.13 -11.98 2.89
C PHE A 136 -13.74 -10.74 2.07
N ASN A 137 -14.68 -10.05 1.44
CA ASN A 137 -14.38 -8.89 0.58
C ASN A 137 -13.58 -7.78 1.25
N LYS A 138 -13.76 -7.58 2.57
CA LYS A 138 -13.05 -6.56 3.37
C LYS A 138 -11.80 -7.08 4.08
N TYR A 139 -11.47 -8.35 3.89
CA TYR A 139 -10.26 -8.94 4.46
C TYR A 139 -9.08 -8.72 3.52
N PRO A 140 -7.84 -8.68 4.03
CA PRO A 140 -6.67 -8.43 3.21
C PRO A 140 -6.47 -9.54 2.18
N VAL A 141 -6.06 -9.17 0.97
CA VAL A 141 -5.68 -10.16 -0.04
C VAL A 141 -4.41 -10.88 0.41
N VAL A 142 -4.40 -12.21 0.26
CA VAL A 142 -3.25 -13.09 0.47
C VAL A 142 -3.16 -14.09 -0.67
N GLY A 143 -2.06 -14.83 -0.79
CA GLY A 143 -1.81 -15.67 -1.97
C GLY A 143 -1.39 -14.87 -3.20
N VAL A 144 -0.84 -13.67 -2.99
CA VAL A 144 -0.34 -12.76 -4.03
C VAL A 144 1.18 -12.71 -3.99
N SER A 145 1.80 -12.71 -5.17
CA SER A 145 3.25 -12.53 -5.30
C SER A 145 3.63 -11.05 -5.19
N PHE A 146 4.92 -10.77 -5.02
CA PHE A 146 5.44 -9.41 -5.05
C PHE A 146 5.13 -8.74 -6.39
N HIS A 147 5.34 -9.46 -7.51
CA HIS A 147 5.07 -8.94 -8.84
C HIS A 147 3.58 -8.68 -9.08
N GLY A 148 2.69 -9.56 -8.60
CA GLY A 148 1.24 -9.30 -8.63
C GLY A 148 0.85 -8.00 -7.91
N ALA A 149 1.42 -7.77 -6.71
CA ALA A 149 1.24 -6.53 -5.96
C ALA A 149 1.83 -5.29 -6.69
N TYR A 150 2.97 -5.46 -7.37
CA TYR A 150 3.62 -4.41 -8.15
C TYR A 150 2.77 -4.01 -9.36
N TYR A 151 2.26 -4.97 -10.13
CA TYR A 151 1.37 -4.69 -11.26
C TYR A 151 0.01 -4.14 -10.84
N TYR A 152 -0.50 -4.54 -9.66
CA TYR A 152 -1.68 -3.91 -9.08
C TYR A 152 -1.46 -2.39 -8.88
N CYS A 153 -0.28 -1.98 -8.41
CA CYS A 153 0.05 -0.56 -8.25
C CYS A 153 0.05 0.18 -9.60
N ILE A 154 0.63 -0.42 -10.64
CA ILE A 154 0.65 0.14 -11.99
C ILE A 154 -0.77 0.25 -12.55
N TRP A 155 -1.55 -0.83 -12.49
CA TRP A 155 -2.94 -0.86 -12.93
C TRP A 155 -3.78 0.20 -12.21
N ARG A 156 -3.69 0.28 -10.89
CA ARG A 156 -4.44 1.24 -10.07
C ARG A 156 -4.13 2.68 -10.49
N THR A 157 -2.85 2.96 -10.72
CA THR A 157 -2.40 4.27 -11.25
C THR A 157 -3.03 4.58 -12.60
N LEU A 158 -2.99 3.64 -13.55
CA LEU A 158 -3.56 3.83 -14.88
C LEU A 158 -5.09 4.01 -14.85
N MET A 159 -5.78 3.29 -13.97
CA MET A 159 -7.24 3.41 -13.83
C MET A 159 -7.65 4.73 -13.22
N GLU A 160 -6.92 5.22 -12.20
CA GLU A 160 -7.23 6.51 -11.58
C GLU A 160 -6.89 7.68 -12.50
N ARG A 161 -5.81 7.58 -13.29
CA ARG A 161 -5.45 8.57 -14.32
C ARG A 161 -6.48 8.80 -15.41
N LYS A 162 -7.42 7.86 -15.61
CA LYS A 162 -8.56 8.08 -16.52
C LYS A 162 -9.47 9.20 -16.05
N ASN A 163 -9.49 9.50 -14.74
CA ASN A 163 -10.32 10.54 -14.13
C ASN A 163 -9.49 11.73 -13.62
N GLU A 164 -8.26 11.51 -13.15
CA GLU A 164 -7.36 12.57 -12.65
C GLU A 164 -5.95 12.36 -13.21
N SER A 165 -5.58 13.12 -14.24
CA SER A 165 -4.31 12.95 -14.95
C SER A 165 -3.10 13.33 -14.09
N SER A 166 -3.30 14.21 -13.10
CA SER A 166 -2.25 14.65 -12.19
C SER A 166 -2.32 13.80 -10.93
N ILE A 167 -1.76 12.59 -10.95
CA ILE A 167 -1.57 11.82 -9.70
C ILE A 167 -0.14 11.31 -9.62
N GLN A 168 0.37 11.14 -8.41
CA GLN A 168 1.54 10.32 -8.17
C GLN A 168 1.21 8.85 -8.38
N ASP A 169 2.19 8.08 -8.82
CA ASP A 169 2.05 6.65 -9.02
C ASP A 169 1.82 5.94 -7.67
N TYR A 170 0.87 5.00 -7.65
CA TYR A 170 0.82 3.99 -6.60
C TYR A 170 2.07 3.12 -6.67
N ARG A 171 2.57 2.72 -5.52
CA ARG A 171 3.70 1.80 -5.40
C ARG A 171 3.63 1.00 -4.11
N ILE A 172 4.36 -0.11 -4.08
CA ILE A 172 4.66 -0.82 -2.85
C ILE A 172 5.52 0.12 -1.96
N PRO A 173 5.27 0.21 -0.64
CA PRO A 173 6.08 1.03 0.26
C PRO A 173 7.55 0.63 0.20
N TYR A 174 8.44 1.61 0.28
CA TYR A 174 9.82 1.33 0.62
C TYR A 174 9.88 0.77 2.04
N ASP A 175 10.84 -0.12 2.29
CA ASP A 175 11.08 -0.69 3.62
C ASP A 175 11.10 0.37 4.74
N LEU A 176 11.83 1.47 4.50
CA LEU A 176 11.95 2.56 5.47
C LEU A 176 10.63 3.34 5.67
N GLU A 177 9.82 3.50 4.62
CA GLU A 177 8.49 4.14 4.75
C GLU A 177 7.56 3.30 5.60
N TRP A 178 7.64 1.97 5.44
CA TRP A 178 6.88 1.03 6.24
C TRP A 178 7.31 1.11 7.71
N GLU A 179 8.62 1.04 8.00
CA GLU A 179 9.14 1.15 9.36
C GLU A 179 8.79 2.49 10.02
N TYR A 180 8.90 3.58 9.26
CA TYR A 180 8.54 4.90 9.75
C TYR A 180 7.04 4.97 10.08
N ALA A 181 6.18 4.51 9.17
CA ALA A 181 4.74 4.48 9.40
C ALA A 181 4.36 3.61 10.61
N ALA A 182 5.01 2.45 10.76
CA ALA A 182 4.83 1.58 11.92
C ALA A 182 5.24 2.27 13.23
N SER A 183 6.33 3.05 13.23
CA SER A 183 6.79 3.78 14.42
C SER A 183 5.82 4.86 14.91
N LEU A 184 5.00 5.42 14.01
CA LEU A 184 3.98 6.42 14.35
C LEU A 184 2.75 5.81 15.01
N VAL A 185 2.57 4.51 14.86
CA VAL A 185 1.51 3.75 15.47
C VAL A 185 2.03 3.25 16.81
N SER A 186 1.43 3.70 17.92
CA SER A 186 1.82 3.22 19.25
C SER A 186 1.80 1.69 19.27
N PRO A 187 2.71 1.02 20.02
CA PRO A 187 2.69 -0.42 20.24
C PRO A 187 1.49 -0.79 21.11
N SER A 188 0.27 -0.52 20.63
CA SER A 188 -0.94 -1.02 21.24
C SER A 188 -0.91 -2.53 21.04
N LYS A 189 -1.17 -3.24 22.14
CA LYS A 189 -1.36 -4.69 22.23
C LYS A 189 -1.71 -5.28 20.86
N ARG A 190 -0.77 -6.06 20.36
CA ARG A 190 -0.92 -6.82 19.15
C ARG A 190 -2.24 -7.59 19.19
N ALA A 191 -2.92 -7.55 18.06
CA ALA A 191 -4.04 -8.39 17.74
C ALA A 191 -3.64 -9.89 17.67
N GLU A 192 -3.53 -10.58 18.79
CA GLU A 192 -3.36 -12.03 18.80
C GLU A 192 -4.71 -12.73 18.59
N THR A 193 -5.27 -12.59 17.39
CA THR A 193 -6.59 -13.13 17.06
C THR A 193 -6.57 -14.62 16.74
N GLY A 194 -5.40 -15.19 16.44
CA GLY A 194 -5.25 -16.57 15.96
C GLY A 194 -5.83 -16.81 14.56
N LYS A 195 -6.37 -15.78 13.90
CA LYS A 195 -6.95 -15.84 12.55
C LYS A 195 -6.87 -14.49 11.84
N ILE A 196 -6.92 -14.52 10.52
CA ILE A 196 -7.04 -13.34 9.67
C ILE A 196 -8.32 -12.55 9.99
N MET A 197 -8.24 -11.23 9.95
CA MET A 197 -9.31 -10.29 10.28
C MET A 197 -9.52 -9.27 9.15
N PRO A 198 -10.66 -8.55 9.12
CA PRO A 198 -10.87 -7.44 8.18
C PRO A 198 -9.75 -6.39 8.24
N ALA A 199 -9.46 -5.76 7.11
CA ALA A 199 -8.37 -4.79 6.97
C ALA A 199 -8.54 -3.53 7.83
N ASP A 200 -9.77 -3.24 8.29
CA ASP A 200 -10.11 -2.11 9.16
C ASP A 200 -10.42 -2.52 10.61
N TYR A 201 -10.09 -3.77 11.00
CA TYR A 201 -10.51 -4.33 12.27
C TYR A 201 -9.80 -3.69 13.47
N TYR A 202 -8.46 -3.67 13.51
CA TYR A 202 -7.72 -3.03 14.60
C TYR A 202 -7.39 -1.58 14.30
N LYS A 203 -8.27 -0.69 14.75
CA LYS A 203 -8.06 0.76 14.69
C LYS A 203 -7.23 1.23 15.88
N HIS A 204 -6.08 1.81 15.60
CA HIS A 204 -5.28 2.47 16.63
C HIS A 204 -5.94 3.80 17.03
N ALA A 205 -5.68 4.29 18.25
CA ALA A 205 -6.36 5.44 18.86
C ALA A 205 -6.32 6.74 18.02
N LYS A 206 -5.40 6.86 17.06
CA LYS A 206 -5.28 8.00 16.14
C LYS A 206 -5.85 7.75 14.73
N ASN A 207 -6.51 6.61 14.49
CA ASN A 207 -7.07 6.21 13.19
C ASN A 207 -6.08 6.31 12.00
N LEU A 208 -4.78 6.12 12.25
CA LEU A 208 -3.76 6.20 11.21
C LEU A 208 -3.77 4.92 10.37
N LEU A 209 -3.13 3.85 10.85
CA LEU A 209 -3.01 2.62 10.07
C LEU A 209 -3.47 1.45 10.92
N CYS A 210 -4.37 0.64 10.38
CA CYS A 210 -4.83 -0.60 10.98
C CYS A 210 -3.81 -1.70 10.72
N ASN A 211 -3.77 -2.66 11.63
CA ASN A 211 -3.06 -3.93 11.47
C ASN A 211 -1.55 -3.84 11.16
N ILE A 212 -0.89 -2.67 11.25
CA ILE A 212 0.52 -2.55 10.84
C ILE A 212 1.49 -3.45 11.62
N SER A 213 1.09 -3.93 12.80
CA SER A 213 1.87 -4.86 13.62
C SER A 213 1.30 -6.29 13.66
N GLY A 214 0.38 -6.65 12.76
CA GLY A 214 -0.32 -7.93 12.78
C GLY A 214 -1.16 -8.22 11.54
N ASN A 215 -2.11 -9.16 11.67
CA ASN A 215 -2.99 -9.62 10.58
C ASN A 215 -2.23 -10.31 9.45
N VAL A 216 -1.73 -9.63 8.42
CA VAL A 216 -0.86 -10.23 7.39
C VAL A 216 0.54 -9.65 7.42
N SER A 217 1.53 -10.46 7.05
CA SER A 217 2.83 -9.91 6.68
C SER A 217 2.70 -9.16 5.35
N GLU A 218 3.55 -8.17 5.10
CA GLU A 218 3.39 -7.26 3.98
C GLU A 218 4.65 -7.14 3.12
N TRP A 219 4.46 -7.26 1.80
CA TRP A 219 5.50 -6.95 0.82
C TRP A 219 5.99 -5.50 0.95
N VAL A 220 7.30 -5.30 1.00
CA VAL A 220 7.94 -3.98 0.90
C VAL A 220 9.03 -3.99 -0.17
N TYR A 221 9.40 -2.83 -0.68
CA TYR A 221 10.43 -2.70 -1.71
C TYR A 221 11.75 -2.21 -1.13
N ARG A 222 12.84 -2.81 -1.61
CA ARG A 222 14.22 -2.35 -1.43
C ARG A 222 14.98 -2.47 -2.74
N SER A 223 15.72 -1.41 -3.08
CA SER A 223 16.49 -1.35 -4.33
C SER A 223 17.83 -2.09 -4.27
N ASP A 224 18.29 -2.45 -3.07
CA ASP A 224 19.60 -3.05 -2.81
C ASP A 224 19.55 -4.54 -2.49
N ILE A 225 18.35 -5.16 -2.57
CA ILE A 225 18.17 -6.61 -2.46
C ILE A 225 17.96 -7.18 -3.88
N GLN A 226 18.39 -8.42 -4.08
CA GLN A 226 18.21 -9.15 -5.34
C GLN A 226 16.73 -9.17 -5.77
N GLU A 227 16.50 -9.15 -7.09
CA GLU A 227 15.12 -9.05 -7.62
C GLU A 227 14.25 -10.22 -7.18
N SER A 228 14.82 -11.41 -7.05
CA SER A 228 14.12 -12.63 -6.63
C SER A 228 13.86 -12.72 -5.13
N ASP A 229 14.59 -12.00 -4.26
CA ASP A 229 14.41 -12.07 -2.82
C ASP A 229 13.82 -10.76 -2.29
N LYS A 230 12.56 -10.78 -1.85
CA LYS A 230 11.84 -9.57 -1.46
C LYS A 230 11.64 -9.50 0.04
N PRO A 231 11.97 -8.34 0.66
CA PRO A 231 11.75 -8.16 2.09
C PRO A 231 10.25 -8.12 2.39
N VAL A 232 9.92 -8.63 3.56
CA VAL A 232 8.57 -8.62 4.10
C VAL A 232 8.62 -8.01 5.49
N ARG A 233 7.59 -7.24 5.82
CA ARG A 233 7.47 -6.51 7.09
C ARG A 233 6.17 -6.84 7.79
N GLY A 234 6.11 -6.42 9.05
CA GLY A 234 5.03 -6.78 9.94
C GLY A 234 5.05 -8.25 10.30
N ASN A 235 3.94 -8.70 10.83
CA ASN A 235 3.76 -10.04 11.32
C ASN A 235 2.37 -10.53 10.89
N HIS A 236 2.22 -11.82 10.63
CA HIS A 236 0.89 -12.40 10.42
C HIS A 236 0.21 -12.85 11.72
N TRP A 237 -1.07 -13.22 11.64
CA TRP A 237 -1.89 -13.64 12.79
C TRP A 237 -1.35 -14.86 13.54
N LYS A 238 -0.58 -15.74 12.89
CA LYS A 238 0.11 -16.88 13.56
C LYS A 238 1.37 -16.49 14.35
N ASN A 239 1.76 -15.22 14.34
CA ASN A 239 2.90 -14.72 15.09
C ASN A 239 4.26 -15.36 14.77
N ALA A 240 4.59 -15.40 13.48
CA ALA A 240 5.96 -15.60 13.04
C ALA A 240 6.39 -14.43 12.15
N ALA A 241 7.66 -14.06 12.25
CA ALA A 241 8.27 -13.11 11.33
C ALA A 241 8.75 -13.86 10.09
N VAL A 242 8.38 -13.35 8.92
CA VAL A 242 8.92 -13.83 7.64
C VAL A 242 9.70 -12.66 7.07
N PRO A 243 11.04 -12.60 7.27
CA PRO A 243 11.78 -11.38 6.97
C PRO A 243 11.97 -11.17 5.47
N HIS A 244 12.02 -12.27 4.70
CA HIS A 244 12.32 -12.34 3.27
C HIS A 244 11.61 -13.54 2.64
N GLN A 245 11.19 -13.42 1.39
CA GLN A 245 10.57 -14.48 0.59
C GLN A 245 10.92 -14.31 -0.89
N ASP A 246 10.88 -15.41 -1.65
CA ASP A 246 11.00 -15.33 -3.11
C ASP A 246 9.87 -14.47 -3.69
N ALA A 247 10.19 -13.61 -4.67
CA ALA A 247 9.27 -12.64 -5.26
C ALA A 247 8.01 -13.29 -5.86
N GLU A 248 8.08 -14.55 -6.29
CA GLU A 248 6.97 -15.33 -6.83
C GLU A 248 6.16 -16.09 -5.77
N THR A 249 6.59 -16.05 -4.50
CA THR A 249 5.89 -16.74 -3.41
C THR A 249 4.48 -16.18 -3.22
N LYS A 250 3.48 -17.07 -3.26
CA LYS A 250 2.07 -16.75 -3.03
C LYS A 250 1.59 -17.29 -1.69
N SER A 251 2.16 -16.77 -0.60
CA SER A 251 1.88 -17.22 0.76
C SER A 251 0.47 -16.84 1.22
N GLY A 252 -0.20 -17.73 1.97
CA GLY A 252 -1.47 -17.43 2.63
C GLY A 252 -1.33 -16.44 3.79
N LEU A 253 -0.10 -16.13 4.20
CA LEU A 253 0.24 -15.26 5.34
C LEU A 253 0.66 -13.86 4.91
N THR A 254 0.88 -13.64 3.61
CA THR A 254 1.47 -12.40 3.08
C THR A 254 0.50 -11.70 2.14
N GLY A 255 0.22 -10.44 2.45
CA GLY A 255 -0.50 -9.49 1.60
C GLY A 255 0.36 -8.26 1.35
N PHE A 256 -0.28 -7.11 1.15
CA PHE A 256 0.43 -5.85 0.97
C PHE A 256 -0.47 -4.63 1.21
N ARG A 257 0.19 -3.48 1.34
CA ARG A 257 -0.41 -2.14 1.24
C ARG A 257 0.28 -1.34 0.14
N VAL A 258 -0.30 -0.22 -0.24
CA VAL A 258 0.29 0.69 -1.24
C VAL A 258 0.51 2.07 -0.65
N VAL A 259 1.45 2.80 -1.26
CA VAL A 259 1.72 4.21 -0.94
C VAL A 259 1.68 5.07 -2.20
N ARG A 260 1.53 6.38 -1.99
CA ARG A 260 1.70 7.44 -2.99
C ARG A 260 2.50 8.57 -2.36
N SER A 261 3.51 9.09 -3.05
CA SER A 261 4.30 10.21 -2.54
C SER A 261 3.41 11.43 -2.33
N TYR A 262 3.60 12.21 -1.25
CA TYR A 262 2.86 13.45 -1.06
C TYR A 262 3.72 14.61 -1.57
N GLY A 263 3.28 15.28 -2.63
CA GLY A 263 3.99 16.45 -3.12
C GLY A 263 3.69 16.85 -4.56
N ARG A 264 4.17 18.05 -4.89
CA ARG A 264 4.06 18.69 -6.20
C ARG A 264 4.72 17.83 -7.28
N ASN A 265 3.96 17.51 -8.33
CA ASN A 265 4.57 17.32 -9.64
C ASN A 265 5.22 18.64 -10.05
N LYS A 266 6.55 18.68 -10.18
CA LYS A 266 7.18 19.67 -11.05
C LYS A 266 6.93 19.16 -12.47
N PHE A 267 5.96 19.78 -13.14
CA PHE A 267 5.83 19.68 -14.59
C PHE A 267 7.07 20.24 -15.27
#